data_AF-A0A399NPU6-F1
#
_entry.id   AF-A0A399NPU6-F1
#
_cell.length_a   1.000
_cell.length_b   1.000
_cell.length_c   1.000
_cell.angle_alpha   90.00
_cell.angle_beta   90.00
_cell.angle_gamma   90.00
#
_symmetry.space_group_name_H-M   'P 1'
#
loop_
_entity.id
_entity.type
_entity.pdbx_description
1 polymer ?
#
loop_
_entity_poly.entity_id
_entity_poly.type
_entity_poly.pdbx_seq_one_letter_code
_entity_poly.pdbx_strand_id
1 'polypeptide(L)'
;ALAAGIDVELPTGDAYLAPLAERIRAGLADESLVDRAVLRVLDEKEELGLLDATFDAPPTEIDLDTPAHRDVARRLAEESVVLLTSDGTLPLAGGDRT
;
A
#
# COMPACT_ATOMS: atom_id res chain seq x y z
N ALA A 1 -9.76 18.07 7.61
CA ALA A 1 -9.25 16.75 7.19
C ALA A 1 -10.38 15.72 7.19
N LEU A 2 -10.98 15.34 8.34
CA LEU A 2 -12.11 14.39 8.38
C LEU A 2 -13.28 14.79 7.48
N ALA A 3 -13.75 16.05 7.53
CA ALA A 3 -14.82 16.50 6.64
C ALA A 3 -14.46 16.42 5.14
N ALA A 4 -13.17 16.42 4.81
CA ALA A 4 -12.65 16.28 3.45
C ALA A 4 -12.37 14.81 3.05
N GLY A 5 -12.68 13.84 3.92
CA GLY A 5 -12.56 12.41 3.64
C GLY A 5 -11.22 11.76 3.99
N ILE A 6 -10.37 12.43 4.78
CA ILE A 6 -9.15 11.80 5.31
C ILE A 6 -9.53 11.00 6.56
N ASP A 7 -9.65 9.68 6.42
CA ASP A 7 -10.18 8.80 7.47
C ASP A 7 -9.10 8.27 8.43
N VAL A 8 -7.83 8.21 8.00
CA VAL A 8 -6.68 7.80 8.84
C VAL A 8 -5.61 8.89 8.82
N GLU A 9 -5.08 9.23 10.00
CA GLU A 9 -3.91 10.09 10.12
C GLU A 9 -2.64 9.24 10.22
N LEU A 10 -1.62 9.60 9.44
CA LEU A 10 -0.31 8.95 9.44
C LEU A 10 0.82 10.00 9.41
N PRO A 11 2.00 9.70 9.95
CA PRO A 11 2.32 8.51 10.76
C PRO A 11 2.10 8.73 12.26
N THR A 12 2.04 9.99 12.73
CA THR A 12 2.27 10.34 14.14
C THR A 12 0.98 10.50 14.96
N GLY A 13 -0.13 10.90 14.35
CA GLY A 13 -1.40 11.09 15.07
C GLY A 13 -1.52 12.43 15.82
N ASP A 14 -1.02 13.54 15.28
CA ASP A 14 -1.02 14.83 15.97
C ASP A 14 -2.42 15.46 16.06
N ALA A 15 -3.30 15.19 15.09
CA ALA A 15 -4.61 15.83 14.99
C ALA A 15 -5.76 14.96 15.51
N TYR A 16 -5.74 13.65 15.25
CA TYR A 16 -6.89 12.75 15.43
C TYR A 16 -6.91 12.06 16.80
N LEU A 17 -5.82 12.17 17.57
CA LEU A 17 -5.75 11.70 18.95
C LEU A 17 -6.46 12.68 19.92
N ALA A 18 -5.76 13.17 20.95
CA ALA A 18 -6.34 14.04 21.97
C ALA A 18 -7.02 15.30 21.37
N PRO A 19 -6.46 16.01 20.38
CA PRO A 19 -7.06 17.25 19.89
C PRO A 19 -8.44 17.05 19.25
N LEU A 20 -8.63 16.00 18.45
CA LEU A 20 -9.94 15.70 17.87
C LEU A 20 -10.96 15.31 18.95
N ALA A 21 -10.56 14.44 19.89
CA ALA A 21 -11.45 14.01 20.96
C ALA A 21 -11.92 15.21 21.84
N GLU A 22 -11.03 16.16 22.12
CA GLU A 22 -11.38 17.41 22.81
C GLU A 22 -12.40 18.24 22.02
N ARG A 23 -12.20 18.39 20.70
CA ARG A 23 -13.11 19.14 19.84
C ARG A 23 -14.50 18.52 19.76
N ILE A 24 -14.60 17.19 19.71
CA ILE A 24 -15.89 16.48 19.72
C ILE A 24 -16.61 16.71 21.06
N ARG A 25 -15.92 16.52 22.19
CA ARG A 25 -16.50 16.75 23.53
C ARG A 25 -16.94 18.19 23.75
N ALA A 26 -16.23 19.15 23.15
CA ALA A 26 -16.58 20.57 23.17
C ALA A 26 -17.71 20.95 22.18
N GLY A 27 -18.24 20.00 21.39
CA GLY A 27 -19.25 20.26 20.36
C GLY A 27 -18.72 21.05 19.15
N LEU A 28 -17.40 21.14 18.99
CA LEU A 28 -16.72 21.87 17.91
C LEU A 28 -16.44 20.99 16.67
N ALA A 29 -16.76 19.70 16.76
CA ALA A 29 -16.71 18.74 15.67
C ALA A 29 -17.85 17.73 15.83
N ASP A 30 -18.44 17.31 14.71
CA ASP A 30 -19.50 16.30 14.69
C ASP A 30 -18.87 14.90 14.80
N GLU A 31 -19.34 14.12 15.77
CA GLU A 31 -18.90 12.74 16.03
C GLU A 31 -19.23 11.81 14.86
N SER A 32 -20.26 12.11 14.05
CA SER A 32 -20.63 11.32 12.87
C SER A 32 -19.51 11.24 11.82
N LEU A 33 -18.59 12.21 11.83
CA LEU A 33 -17.39 12.18 10.98
C LEU A 33 -16.42 11.07 11.41
N VAL A 34 -16.34 10.78 12.70
CA VAL A 34 -15.53 9.68 13.25
C VAL A 34 -16.21 8.36 12.94
N ASP A 35 -17.52 8.24 13.18
CA ASP A 35 -18.27 7.01 12.88
C ASP A 35 -18.08 6.59 11.42
N ARG A 36 -18.22 7.53 10.48
CA ARG A 36 -18.02 7.27 9.05
C ARG A 36 -16.59 6.81 8.76
N ALA A 37 -15.58 7.46 9.35
CA ALA A 37 -14.18 7.10 9.14
C ALA A 37 -13.87 5.71 9.71
N VAL A 38 -14.36 5.42 10.91
CA VAL A 38 -14.18 4.13 11.59
C VAL A 38 -14.84 3.01 10.80
N LEU A 39 -16.07 3.18 10.33
CA LEU A 39 -16.76 2.16 9.53
C LEU A 39 -15.96 1.80 8.28
N ARG A 40 -15.48 2.78 7.51
CA ARG A 40 -14.64 2.52 6.32
C ARG A 40 -13.37 1.74 6.64
N VAL A 41 -12.72 2.05 7.76
CA VAL A 41 -11.51 1.34 8.20
C VAL A 41 -11.83 -0.07 8.67
N LEU A 42 -12.99 -0.29 9.30
CA LEU A 42 -13.44 -1.61 9.71
C LEU A 42 -13.86 -2.46 8.52
N ASP A 43 -14.53 -1.89 7.52
CA ASP A 43 -14.89 -2.56 6.27
C ASP A 43 -13.62 -3.08 5.56
N GLU A 44 -12.58 -2.24 5.40
CA GLU A 44 -11.31 -2.68 4.82
C GLU A 44 -10.64 -3.79 5.64
N LYS A 45 -10.70 -3.71 6.98
CA LYS A 45 -10.18 -4.77 7.85
C LYS A 45 -10.96 -6.07 7.72
N GLU A 46 -12.27 -5.99 7.52
CA GLU A 46 -13.13 -7.15 7.27
C GLU A 46 -12.78 -7.78 5.93
N GLU A 47 -12.67 -6.99 4.86
CA GLU A 47 -12.28 -7.47 3.52
C GLU A 47 -10.90 -8.16 3.51
N LEU A 48 -9.98 -7.67 4.34
CA LEU A 48 -8.65 -8.27 4.53
C LEU A 48 -8.64 -9.46 5.52
N GLY A 49 -9.78 -9.82 6.11
CA GLY A 49 -9.89 -10.90 7.10
C GLY A 49 -9.18 -10.62 8.43
N LEU A 50 -8.87 -9.35 8.72
CA LEU A 50 -8.08 -8.95 9.88
C LEU A 50 -8.89 -8.91 11.17
N LEU A 51 -10.22 -8.89 11.09
CA LEU A 51 -11.08 -8.89 12.28
C LEU A 51 -11.10 -10.25 13.01
N ASP A 52 -10.89 -11.34 12.27
CA ASP A 52 -10.86 -12.71 12.80
C ASP A 52 -9.42 -13.25 12.99
N ALA A 53 -8.41 -12.53 12.51
CA ALA A 53 -7.03 -12.96 12.56
C ALA A 53 -6.48 -12.94 14.00
N THR A 54 -5.84 -14.03 14.44
CA THR A 54 -5.28 -14.16 15.80
C THR A 54 -3.85 -13.63 15.92
N PHE A 55 -3.12 -13.54 14.80
CA PHE A 55 -1.73 -13.06 14.71
C PHE A 55 -0.75 -13.75 15.70
N ASP A 56 -1.01 -15.01 16.08
CA ASP A 56 -0.29 -15.69 17.15
C ASP A 56 1.20 -15.94 16.84
N ALA A 57 1.55 -16.11 15.57
CA ALA A 57 2.93 -16.30 15.13
C ALA A 57 3.15 -15.73 13.72
N PRO A 58 4.31 -15.10 13.45
CA PRO A 58 4.67 -14.71 12.09
C PRO A 58 5.02 -15.95 11.25
N PRO A 59 4.98 -15.85 9.91
CA PRO A 59 5.45 -16.93 9.05
C PRO A 59 6.94 -17.19 9.28
N THR A 60 7.33 -18.46 9.40
CA THR A 60 8.73 -18.87 9.67
C THR A 60 9.53 -19.16 8.42
N GLU A 61 8.86 -19.43 7.30
CA GLU A 61 9.48 -19.70 6.01
C GLU A 61 8.79 -18.85 4.93
N ILE A 62 9.54 -17.93 4.34
CA ILE A 62 9.08 -17.09 3.23
C ILE A 62 10.20 -17.02 2.21
N ASP A 63 9.94 -17.50 0.99
CA ASP A 63 10.82 -17.23 -0.16
C ASP A 63 10.29 -15.98 -0.89
N LEU A 64 10.99 -14.87 -0.72
CA LEU A 64 10.63 -13.59 -1.31
C LEU A 64 11.11 -13.46 -2.78
N ASP A 65 11.97 -14.36 -3.27
CA ASP A 65 12.58 -14.29 -4.61
C ASP A 65 12.49 -15.63 -5.37
N THR A 66 11.31 -16.24 -5.31
CA THR A 66 11.04 -17.51 -5.98
C THR A 66 11.39 -17.44 -7.47
N PRO A 67 11.76 -18.57 -8.11
CA PRO A 67 11.97 -18.60 -9.56
C PRO A 67 10.77 -18.08 -10.36
N ALA A 68 9.55 -18.28 -9.87
CA ALA A 68 8.33 -17.77 -10.49
C ALA A 68 8.24 -16.23 -10.41
N HIS A 69 8.56 -15.63 -9.27
CA HIS A 69 8.63 -14.16 -9.14
C HIS A 69 9.66 -13.56 -10.09
N ARG A 70 10.84 -14.19 -10.19
CA ARG A 70 11.90 -13.75 -11.12
C ARG A 70 11.48 -13.86 -12.58
N ASP A 71 10.74 -14.90 -12.96
CA ASP A 71 10.22 -15.03 -14.32
C ASP A 71 9.23 -13.91 -14.67
N VAL A 72 8.29 -13.61 -13.76
CA VAL A 72 7.35 -12.49 -13.92
C VAL A 72 8.09 -11.16 -14.02
N ALA A 73 9.05 -10.90 -13.12
CA ALA A 73 9.84 -9.67 -13.13
C ALA A 73 10.66 -9.52 -14.43
N ARG A 74 11.25 -10.61 -14.93
CA ARG A 74 11.97 -10.63 -16.21
C ARG A 74 11.07 -10.27 -17.37
N ARG A 75 9.88 -10.89 -17.47
CA ARG A 75 8.89 -10.58 -18.51
C ARG A 75 8.44 -9.12 -18.44
N LEU A 76 8.16 -8.63 -17.23
CA LEU A 76 7.80 -7.23 -17.03
C LEU A 76 8.91 -6.29 -17.54
N ALA A 77 10.18 -6.60 -17.25
CA ALA A 77 11.31 -5.83 -17.75
C ALA A 77 11.45 -5.88 -19.28
N GLU A 78 11.29 -7.07 -19.89
CA GLU A 78 11.32 -7.25 -21.35
C GLU A 78 10.19 -6.46 -22.04
N GLU A 79 9.00 -6.41 -21.45
CA GLU A 79 7.80 -5.77 -22.03
C GLU A 79 7.68 -4.26 -21.71
N SER A 80 8.37 -3.76 -20.68
CA SER A 80 8.24 -2.36 -20.23
C SER A 80 9.26 -1.40 -20.84
N VAL A 81 10.32 -1.89 -21.50
CA VAL A 81 11.36 -1.04 -22.09
C VAL A 81 10.90 -0.52 -23.46
N VAL A 82 10.97 0.81 -23.63
CA VAL A 82 10.65 1.47 -24.91
C VAL A 82 11.93 2.01 -25.54
N LEU A 83 12.26 1.51 -26.74
CA LEU A 83 13.33 2.05 -27.57
C LEU A 83 12.83 3.30 -28.31
N LEU A 84 13.26 4.48 -27.86
CA LEU A 84 12.80 5.76 -28.43
C LEU A 84 13.40 6.07 -29.81
N THR A 85 14.63 5.62 -30.06
CA THR A 85 15.32 5.79 -31.32
C THR A 85 16.20 4.58 -31.61
N SER A 86 16.32 4.24 -32.89
CA SER A 86 17.24 3.21 -33.38
C SER A 86 17.84 3.68 -34.70
N ASP A 87 19.17 3.79 -34.75
CA ASP A 87 19.93 4.14 -35.94
C ASP A 87 20.40 2.90 -36.73
N GLY A 88 19.88 1.71 -36.39
CA GLY A 88 20.27 0.44 -36.97
C GLY A 88 21.39 -0.29 -36.20
N THR A 89 21.92 0.29 -35.12
CA THR A 89 22.94 -0.36 -34.28
C THR A 89 22.39 -1.54 -33.46
N LEU A 90 21.10 -1.50 -33.10
CA LEU A 90 20.44 -2.56 -32.31
C LEU A 90 19.64 -3.53 -33.20
N PRO A 91 19.57 -4.84 -32.86
CA PRO A 91 20.22 -5.48 -31.72
C PRO A 91 21.73 -5.69 -31.94
N LEU A 92 22.51 -5.58 -30.86
CA LEU A 92 23.95 -5.86 -30.91
C LEU A 92 24.18 -7.33 -31.29
N ALA A 93 25.13 -7.58 -32.21
CA ALA A 93 25.64 -8.93 -32.43
C ALA A 93 26.25 -9.45 -31.11
N GLY A 94 25.96 -10.70 -30.75
CA GLY A 94 26.36 -11.27 -29.47
C GLY A 94 27.86 -11.13 -29.21
N GLY A 95 28.22 -10.45 -28.12
CA GLY A 95 29.57 -10.51 -27.56
C GLY A 95 29.77 -11.80 -26.80
N ASP A 96 30.98 -12.37 -26.87
CA ASP A 96 31.36 -13.57 -26.12
C ASP A 96 31.10 -13.32 -24.63
N ARG A 97 30.19 -14.10 -24.03
CA ARG A 97 29.90 -13.99 -22.60
C ARG A 97 30.88 -14.88 -21.85
N THR A 98 32.06 -14.36 -21.55
CA THR A 98 33.00 -14.97 -20.60
C THR A 98 32.57 -14.74 -19.15
#